data_AF-A0AAV1YTY5-F1
#
_entry.id   AF-A0AAV1YTY5-F1
#
_cell.length_a   1.000
_cell.length_b   1.000
_cell.length_c   1.000
_cell.angle_alpha   90.00
_cell.angle_beta   90.00
_cell.angle_gamma   90.00
#
_symmetry.space_group_name_H-M   'P 1'
#
loop_
_entity.id
_entity.type
_entity.pdbx_description
1 polymer ?
#
loop_
_entity_poly.entity_id
_entity_poly.type
_entity_poly.pdbx_seq_one_letter_code
_entity_poly.pdbx_strand_id
1 'polypeptide(L)'
;MEVVNEYGSLYISDKRLTANGFKMKILRSNDEIQVELVGMTNSMAFYGVPDLKEILYLIKEKGFNTKLSDCRPGKAILYLQGEAVRIARQSPASKKIEDIEDLLKQIDSLPSKTCLHSKPFLRELYELNTMQHP
;
A
#
# COMPACT_ATOMS: atom_id res chain seq x y z
N MET A 1 9.67 -11.84 -12.55
CA MET A 1 10.58 -10.73 -12.89
C MET A 1 10.18 -10.13 -14.23
N GLU A 2 9.75 -10.96 -15.18
CA GLU A 2 9.18 -10.51 -16.46
C GLU A 2 7.93 -11.34 -16.79
N VAL A 3 6.96 -10.77 -17.49
CA VAL A 3 5.78 -11.49 -18.01
C VAL A 3 5.60 -11.14 -19.48
N VAL A 4 5.38 -12.16 -20.32
CA VAL A 4 5.09 -12.00 -21.75
C VAL A 4 3.58 -11.92 -21.93
N ASN A 5 3.09 -10.90 -22.63
CA ASN A 5 1.67 -10.81 -22.98
C ASN A 5 1.34 -11.63 -24.25
N GLU A 6 0.06 -11.70 -24.59
CA GLU A 6 -0.45 -12.42 -25.78
C GLU A 6 0.14 -11.91 -27.13
N TYR A 7 0.77 -10.73 -27.14
CA TYR A 7 1.42 -10.12 -28.31
C TYR A 7 2.96 -10.24 -28.28
N GLY A 8 3.52 -11.10 -27.42
CA GLY A 8 4.97 -11.33 -27.33
C GLY A 8 5.77 -10.19 -26.69
N SER A 9 5.11 -9.18 -26.11
CA SER A 9 5.78 -8.08 -25.41
C SER A 9 6.12 -8.46 -23.98
N LEU A 10 7.36 -8.15 -23.57
CA LEU A 10 7.90 -8.45 -22.26
C LEU A 10 7.68 -7.27 -21.30
N TYR A 11 7.11 -7.51 -20.12
CA TYR A 11 6.83 -6.46 -19.13
C TYR A 11 7.52 -6.75 -17.80
N ILE A 12 7.89 -5.69 -17.08
CA ILE A 12 8.37 -5.81 -15.71
C ILE A 12 7.22 -6.23 -14.80
N SER A 13 7.38 -7.36 -14.11
CA SER A 13 6.35 -7.95 -13.26
C SER A 13 6.54 -7.68 -11.76
N ASP A 14 7.55 -6.87 -11.40
CA ASP A 14 7.90 -6.62 -10.02
C ASP A 14 6.74 -5.94 -9.27
N LYS A 15 6.28 -6.55 -8.18
CA LYS A 15 5.19 -6.01 -7.36
C LYS A 15 5.52 -4.64 -6.79
N ARG A 16 6.79 -4.35 -6.53
CA ARG A 16 7.25 -3.05 -6.01
C ARG A 16 7.06 -1.92 -7.00
N LEU A 17 7.01 -2.21 -8.29
CA LEU A 17 6.79 -1.23 -9.35
C LEU A 17 5.30 -1.19 -9.74
N THR A 18 4.71 -2.36 -9.98
CA THR A 18 3.31 -2.47 -10.40
C THR A 18 2.33 -2.03 -9.31
N ALA A 19 2.56 -2.36 -8.03
CA ALA A 19 1.70 -1.92 -6.92
C ALA A 19 1.94 -0.47 -6.47
N ASN A 20 3.00 0.17 -6.97
CA ASN A 20 3.18 1.62 -6.92
C ASN A 20 2.60 2.32 -8.18
N GLY A 21 1.90 1.58 -9.03
CA GLY A 21 1.13 2.12 -10.14
C GLY A 21 1.91 2.32 -11.43
N PHE A 22 3.09 1.72 -11.60
CA PHE A 22 3.88 1.83 -12.83
C PHE A 22 3.83 0.56 -13.67
N LYS A 23 3.63 0.72 -14.98
CA LYS A 23 3.68 -0.35 -15.98
C LYS A 23 4.80 -0.05 -16.95
N MET A 24 5.74 -0.99 -17.07
CA MET A 24 6.94 -0.83 -17.89
C MET A 24 7.13 -2.02 -18.81
N LYS A 25 7.51 -1.73 -20.05
CA LYS A 25 7.80 -2.69 -21.11
C LYS A 25 9.32 -2.79 -21.28
N ILE A 26 9.82 -4.01 -21.43
CA ILE A 26 11.23 -4.29 -21.68
C ILE A 26 11.44 -4.37 -23.19
N LEU A 27 12.39 -3.60 -23.69
CA LEU A 27 12.84 -3.59 -25.06
C LEU A 27 14.27 -4.15 -25.06
N ARG A 28 14.46 -5.36 -25.62
CA ARG A 28 15.79 -5.95 -25.79
C ARG A 28 16.30 -5.57 -27.18
N SER A 29 17.43 -4.88 -27.24
CA SER A 29 18.10 -4.53 -28.50
C SER A 29 19.56 -4.94 -28.41
N ASN A 30 19.92 -6.01 -29.13
CA ASN A 30 21.26 -6.59 -29.28
C ASN A 30 22.04 -6.81 -27.95
N ASP A 31 22.57 -5.74 -27.34
CA ASP A 31 23.38 -5.76 -26.10
C ASP A 31 22.85 -4.83 -24.97
N GLU A 32 21.77 -4.07 -25.21
CA GLU A 32 21.19 -3.18 -24.21
C GLU A 32 19.77 -3.60 -23.81
N ILE A 33 19.51 -3.57 -22.50
CA ILE A 33 18.17 -3.67 -21.95
C ILE A 33 17.63 -2.26 -21.79
N GLN A 34 16.68 -1.89 -22.65
CA GLN A 34 15.94 -0.65 -22.53
C GLN A 34 14.59 -0.91 -21.87
N VAL A 35 14.11 0.05 -21.09
CA VAL A 35 12.83 -0.03 -20.39
C VAL A 35 11.99 1.17 -20.75
N GLU A 36 10.82 0.92 -21.32
CA GLU A 36 9.85 1.93 -21.70
C GLU A 36 8.75 2.03 -20.64
N LEU A 37 8.48 3.25 -20.18
CA LEU A 37 7.35 3.52 -19.27
C LEU A 37 6.07 3.65 -20.09
N VAL A 38 5.23 2.61 -20.06
CA VAL A 38 4.00 2.52 -20.87
C VAL A 38 2.72 2.83 -20.10
N GLY A 39 2.81 2.97 -18.78
CA GLY A 39 1.66 3.30 -17.96
C GLY A 39 2.03 3.76 -16.57
N MET A 40 1.21 4.68 -16.04
CA MET A 40 1.25 5.16 -14.68
C MET A 40 -0.17 5.32 -14.15
N THR A 41 -0.34 5.23 -12.82
CA THR A 41 -1.63 5.46 -12.19
C THR A 41 -2.11 6.90 -12.38
N ASN A 42 -3.41 7.07 -12.58
CA ASN A 42 -4.08 8.36 -12.66
C ASN A 42 -4.75 8.79 -11.34
N SER A 43 -4.62 7.97 -10.28
CA SER A 43 -5.26 8.25 -8.98
C SER A 43 -4.57 9.39 -8.22
N MET A 44 -3.30 9.67 -8.53
CA MET A 44 -2.51 10.71 -7.86
C MET A 44 -2.13 11.83 -8.83
N ALA A 45 -2.39 13.08 -8.45
CA ALA A 45 -1.96 14.23 -9.21
C ALA A 45 -0.43 14.38 -9.18
N PHE A 46 0.15 14.82 -10.29
CA PHE A 46 1.61 15.05 -10.44
C PHE A 46 2.47 13.82 -10.08
N TYR A 47 1.96 12.61 -10.33
CA TYR A 47 2.67 11.35 -10.10
C TYR A 47 3.29 10.84 -11.41
N GLY A 48 4.60 10.62 -11.44
CA GLY A 48 5.31 10.30 -12.69
C GLY A 48 6.76 9.86 -12.52
N VAL A 49 7.61 10.20 -13.49
CA VAL A 49 9.02 9.77 -13.54
C VAL A 49 9.82 10.12 -12.25
N PRO A 50 9.66 11.28 -11.61
CA PRO A 50 10.34 11.57 -10.35
C PRO A 50 10.01 10.56 -9.24
N ASP A 51 8.73 10.15 -9.14
CA ASP A 51 8.27 9.17 -8.16
C ASP A 51 8.77 7.76 -8.48
N LEU A 52 8.86 7.41 -9.78
CA LEU A 52 9.50 6.18 -10.23
C LEU A 52 10.98 6.14 -9.83
N LYS A 53 11.71 7.26 -9.99
CA LYS A 53 13.11 7.37 -9.58
C LYS A 53 13.26 7.17 -8.06
N GLU A 54 12.36 7.73 -7.27
CA GLU A 54 12.33 7.54 -5.82
C GLU A 54 12.14 6.05 -5.47
N ILE A 55 11.18 5.36 -6.09
CA ILE A 55 10.96 3.92 -5.88
C ILE A 55 12.21 3.11 -6.21
N LEU A 56 12.82 3.35 -7.38
CA LEU A 56 14.01 2.64 -7.80
C LEU A 56 15.19 2.89 -6.85
N TYR A 57 15.32 4.11 -6.35
CA TYR A 57 16.32 4.45 -5.34
C TYR A 57 16.06 3.71 -4.02
N LEU A 58 14.82 3.69 -3.52
CA LEU A 58 14.45 2.98 -2.29
C LEU A 58 14.71 1.47 -2.43
N ILE A 59 14.39 0.87 -3.58
CA ILE A 59 14.68 -0.53 -3.87
C ILE A 59 16.19 -0.79 -3.88
N LYS A 60 16.97 0.10 -4.50
CA LYS A 60 18.43 -0.03 -4.56
C LYS A 60 19.05 0.03 -3.16
N GLU A 61 18.66 1.01 -2.35
CA GLU A 61 19.21 1.24 -1.01
C GLU A 61 18.88 0.10 -0.03
N LYS A 62 17.67 -0.46 -0.11
CA LYS A 62 17.19 -1.51 0.80
C LYS A 62 17.50 -2.93 0.29
N GLY A 63 17.84 -3.08 -1.00
CA GLY A 63 18.30 -4.33 -1.61
C GLY A 63 17.20 -5.34 -1.92
N PHE A 64 17.57 -6.63 -2.00
CA PHE A 64 16.66 -7.69 -2.46
C PHE A 64 15.47 -7.93 -1.51
N ASN A 65 15.67 -7.74 -0.21
CA ASN A 65 14.66 -7.98 0.84
C ASN A 65 13.67 -6.82 1.03
N THR A 66 13.76 -5.77 0.20
CA THR A 66 12.87 -4.60 0.25
C THR A 66 11.42 -5.03 0.08
N LYS A 67 10.58 -4.76 1.08
CA LYS A 67 9.13 -4.97 0.98
C LYS A 67 8.50 -3.81 0.24
N LEU A 68 7.29 -4.02 -0.29
CA LEU A 68 6.53 -2.95 -0.94
C LEU A 68 6.35 -1.72 -0.04
N SER A 69 6.14 -1.91 1.27
CA SER A 69 6.02 -0.84 2.25
C SER A 69 7.26 0.07 2.30
N ASP A 70 8.43 -0.49 2.03
CA ASP A 70 9.72 0.18 2.21
C ASP A 70 10.12 0.99 0.97
N CYS A 71 9.45 0.76 -0.16
CA CYS A 71 9.69 1.42 -1.42
C CYS A 71 8.47 2.18 -1.96
N ARG A 72 7.47 2.49 -1.12
CA ARG A 72 6.42 3.43 -1.51
C ARG A 72 6.98 4.86 -1.49
N PRO A 73 6.83 5.63 -2.58
CA PRO A 73 7.26 7.03 -2.59
C PRO A 73 6.37 7.84 -1.65
N GLY A 74 6.88 8.97 -1.14
CA GLY A 74 6.17 9.82 -0.19
C GLY A 74 4.75 10.19 -0.64
N LYS A 75 4.56 10.50 -1.94
CA LYS A 75 3.23 10.82 -2.49
C LYS A 75 2.25 9.65 -2.39
N ALA A 76 2.69 8.42 -2.65
CA ALA A 76 1.82 7.25 -2.53
C ALA A 76 1.42 6.97 -1.08
N ILE A 77 2.33 7.20 -0.13
CA ILE A 77 2.03 7.07 1.30
C ILE A 77 0.96 8.09 1.70
N LEU A 78 1.17 9.37 1.37
CA LEU A 78 0.24 10.45 1.69
C LEU A 78 -1.13 10.23 1.03
N TYR A 79 -1.14 9.78 -0.23
CA TYR A 79 -2.36 9.40 -0.93
C TYR A 79 -3.12 8.31 -0.16
N LEU A 80 -2.48 7.18 0.14
CA LEU A 80 -3.12 6.06 0.85
C LEU A 80 -3.63 6.46 2.25
N GLN A 81 -2.89 7.32 2.96
CA GLN A 81 -3.35 7.89 4.23
C GLN A 81 -4.62 8.73 4.04
N GLY A 82 -4.65 9.60 3.02
CA GLY A 82 -5.82 10.39 2.66
C GLY A 82 -7.02 9.53 2.26
N GLU A 83 -6.80 8.47 1.47
CA GLU A 83 -7.83 7.52 1.07
C GLU A 83 -8.43 6.81 2.29
N ALA A 84 -7.60 6.36 3.23
CA ALA A 84 -8.05 5.73 4.46
C ALA A 84 -8.96 6.68 5.28
N VAL A 85 -8.59 7.96 5.38
CA VAL A 85 -9.42 8.97 6.05
C VAL A 85 -10.74 9.20 5.30
N ARG A 86 -10.70 9.29 3.97
CA ARG A 86 -11.91 9.49 3.16
C ARG A 86 -12.88 8.31 3.32
N ILE A 87 -12.39 7.08 3.23
CA ILE A 87 -13.18 5.86 3.41
C ILE A 87 -13.79 5.84 4.81
N ALA A 88 -13.00 6.14 5.85
CA ALA A 88 -13.49 6.19 7.22
C ALA A 88 -14.61 7.24 7.41
N ARG A 89 -14.50 8.42 6.78
CA ARG A 89 -15.52 9.48 6.84
C ARG A 89 -16.79 9.16 6.08
N GLN A 90 -16.70 8.35 5.02
CA GLN A 90 -17.86 7.89 4.25
C GLN A 90 -18.59 6.72 4.93
N SER A 91 -18.00 6.15 5.99
CA SER A 91 -18.66 5.11 6.77
C SER A 91 -19.93 5.64 7.43
N PRO A 92 -21.04 4.88 7.42
CA PRO A 92 -22.23 5.24 8.16
C PRO A 92 -21.94 5.30 9.67
N ALA A 93 -22.63 6.20 10.37
CA ALA A 93 -22.52 6.37 11.81
C ALA A 93 -23.04 5.13 12.58
N SER A 94 -24.10 4.51 12.07
CA SER A 94 -24.60 3.22 12.54
C SER A 94 -24.03 2.08 11.71
N LYS A 95 -23.43 1.09 12.37
CA LYS A 95 -22.97 -0.16 11.75
C LYS A 95 -23.79 -1.31 12.29
N LYS A 96 -23.95 -2.37 11.49
CA LYS A 96 -24.55 -3.61 12.01
C LYS A 96 -23.55 -4.30 12.93
N ILE A 97 -24.05 -5.17 13.80
CA ILE A 97 -23.21 -5.90 14.75
C ILE A 97 -22.20 -6.76 13.98
N GLU A 98 -22.62 -7.40 12.89
CA GLU A 98 -21.76 -8.26 12.07
C GLU A 98 -20.59 -7.46 11.48
N ASP A 99 -20.85 -6.24 11.00
CA ASP A 99 -19.81 -5.35 10.48
C ASP A 99 -18.80 -4.95 11.57
N ILE A 100 -19.26 -4.76 12.82
CA ILE A 100 -18.40 -4.43 13.95
C ILE A 100 -17.55 -5.63 14.35
N GLU A 101 -18.14 -6.82 14.43
CA GLU A 101 -17.42 -8.06 14.76
C GLU A 101 -16.34 -8.37 13.72
N ASP A 102 -16.64 -8.17 12.44
CA ASP A 102 -15.65 -8.38 11.37
C ASP A 102 -14.52 -7.35 11.42
N LEU A 103 -14.81 -6.09 11.75
CA LEU A 103 -13.78 -5.08 12.02
C LEU A 103 -12.88 -5.48 13.20
N LEU A 104 -13.46 -6.00 14.29
CA LEU A 104 -12.71 -6.44 15.46
C LEU A 104 -11.78 -7.62 15.10
N LYS A 105 -12.28 -8.62 14.35
CA LYS A 105 -11.45 -9.74 13.85
C LYS A 105 -10.32 -9.25 12.96
N GLN A 106 -10.58 -8.25 12.10
CA GLN A 106 -9.54 -7.69 11.22
C GLN A 106 -8.40 -7.04 12.00
N ILE A 107 -8.67 -6.39 13.16
CA ILE A 107 -7.63 -5.78 13.99
C ILE A 107 -6.57 -6.81 14.43
N ASP A 108 -6.92 -8.09 14.57
CA ASP A 108 -5.99 -9.17 14.90
C ASP A 108 -5.05 -9.58 13.75
N SER A 109 -5.48 -9.34 12.52
CA SER A 109 -4.66 -9.58 11.33
C SER A 109 -3.72 -8.42 10.97
N LEU A 110 -3.89 -7.25 11.60
CA LEU A 110 -3.11 -6.06 11.27
C LEU A 110 -1.69 -6.14 11.85
N PRO A 111 -0.68 -5.59 11.14
CA PRO A 111 0.71 -5.58 11.60
C PRO A 111 0.95 -4.67 12.82
N SER A 112 0.00 -3.78 13.13
CA SER A 112 0.05 -2.89 14.29
C SER A 112 -1.34 -2.78 14.92
N LYS A 113 -1.38 -2.57 16.24
CA LYS A 113 -2.59 -2.28 17.02
C LYS A 113 -2.85 -0.77 17.17
N THR A 114 -2.13 0.04 16.41
CA THR A 114 -2.26 1.50 16.39
C THR A 114 -2.59 2.02 14.99
N CYS A 115 -3.27 3.16 14.93
CA CYS A 115 -3.52 3.85 13.67
C CYS A 115 -2.25 4.50 13.11
N LEU A 116 -2.34 5.07 11.91
CA LEU A 116 -1.23 5.75 11.22
C LEU A 116 -0.65 6.95 11.99
N HIS A 117 -1.35 7.41 13.04
CA HIS A 117 -0.92 8.47 13.97
C HIS A 117 -0.43 7.91 15.32
N SER A 118 -0.13 6.61 15.38
CA SER A 118 0.35 5.91 16.58
C SER A 118 -0.63 5.90 17.76
N LYS A 119 -1.93 6.13 17.52
CA LYS A 119 -2.97 6.02 18.57
C LYS A 119 -3.54 4.59 18.61
N PRO A 120 -3.79 4.00 19.79
CA PRO A 120 -4.37 2.67 19.89
C PRO A 120 -5.77 2.63 19.29
N PHE A 121 -6.11 1.52 18.61
CA PHE A 121 -7.46 1.32 18.06
C PHE A 121 -8.51 1.11 19.15
N LEU A 122 -8.17 0.31 20.15
CA LEU A 122 -9.03 -0.03 21.29
C LEU A 122 -8.39 0.48 22.57
N ARG A 123 -9.21 0.98 23.49
CA ARG A 123 -8.82 1.30 24.87
C ARG A 123 -9.76 0.57 25.80
N GLU A 124 -9.18 -0.14 26.75
CA GLU A 124 -9.94 -0.73 27.85
C GLU A 124 -10.51 0.39 28.72
N LEU A 125 -11.79 0.28 29.07
CA LEU A 125 -12.48 1.28 29.88
C LEU A 125 -12.42 0.91 31.37
N TYR A 126 -12.74 -0.33 31.72
CA TYR A 126 -12.70 -0.86 33.08
C TYR A 126 -12.75 -2.39 33.06
N GLU A 127 -12.13 -3.02 34.06
CA GLU A 127 -12.20 -4.47 34.27
C GLU A 127 -13.38 -4.80 35.20
N LEU A 128 -14.37 -5.54 34.69
CA LEU A 128 -15.58 -5.91 35.44
C LEU A 128 -15.30 -6.72 36.71
N ASN A 129 -14.19 -7.46 36.79
CA ASN A 129 -13.84 -8.31 37.92
C ASN A 129 -13.44 -7.53 39.18
N THR A 130 -13.22 -6.21 39.06
CA THR A 130 -12.85 -5.34 40.19
C THR A 130 -14.05 -4.64 40.83
N MET A 131 -15.26 -4.85 40.30
CA MET A 131 -16.49 -4.32 40.88
C MET A 131 -16.87 -5.16 42.11
N GLN A 132 -16.30 -4.83 43.27
CA GLN A 132 -16.85 -5.26 44.55
C GLN A 132 -18.27 -4.71 44.66
N HIS A 133 -19.27 -5.59 44.64
CA HIS A 133 -20.63 -5.27 44.99
C HIS A 133 -20.65 -4.64 46.40
N PRO A 134 -21.32 -3.48 46.60
CA PRO A 134 -21.61 -2.98 47.95
C PRO A 134 -22.58 -3.89 48.71
#